data_AF-A0A818MDQ4-F1
#
_entry.id   AF-A0A818MDQ4-F1
#
_cell.length_a   1.000
_cell.length_b   1.000
_cell.length_c   1.000
_cell.angle_alpha   90.00
_cell.angle_beta   90.00
_cell.angle_gamma   90.00
#
_symmetry.space_group_name_H-M   'P 1'
#
loop_
_entity.id
_entity.type
_entity.pdbx_description
1 polymer ?
#
loop_
_entity_poly.entity_id
_entity_poly.type
_entity_poly.pdbx_seq_one_letter_code
_entity_poly.pdbx_strand_id
1 'polypeptide(L)'
;MVLASRQDFNFSIPTGYSVKYVQNIGSFRQTTAQLATDMRSSLSSAREDLNRVHTGMERVPDHLKNMVLLIKHAPFDLLLMLFPDSFNNIEKLVNDSLIVLRKPEKNFEKVLNLLTEIDYLLNNTSNDIMIYLQVFDVKTQWTHLTELVTELAKQAERTRESFLLQFNWILREFIRPDLTFAETHRDFIILLLLPKIVEIDQTSDILGIITKTYTDISFQFTDEQIGGYTHLLLLSKEEDRQRYLKQFQYDLVPQVVQSARLALNRHNEFLQRDRNRREIYEKFLTETSYNDLISLIEILLNRNSVEKKPDDHILVEQWQDYVLANAILANYLNILMVHASKSDFSLLKESNDCTTYIKNPNSFRQTISQLSDNIRHILLDLYKDLNHIQIGLERFPIHLKTILLLIKKGNNDSISIYLPKLLKKGENIVNESLFILKNPKIKIEQVKDLLIELNSLISNVTPDISFTLQIEDVKTQWTLFHDLFTQLSIQAENAINDFLLQFNWILEQFIQLNINNYRDLIINLLKLKVIEIERTIDLLTIISQTYVDISLEYANEKIISNTHLISISDEQERKEIIKQYRYELQPIAVKFARLALTRHNEFLQRIQNRERIYEDFLNEMSENDLNLLLTIN
;
A
#
# COMPACT_ATOMS: atom_id res chain seq x y z
N MET A 1 28.71 -15.61 -5.64
CA MET A 1 28.96 -14.61 -6.71
C MET A 1 30.44 -14.38 -7.00
N VAL A 2 31.31 -14.09 -6.01
CA VAL A 2 32.76 -13.90 -6.25
C VAL A 2 33.39 -15.10 -7.00
N LEU A 3 33.06 -16.34 -6.62
CA LEU A 3 33.56 -17.53 -7.32
C LEU A 3 33.10 -17.57 -8.80
N ALA A 4 31.84 -17.24 -9.08
CA ALA A 4 31.30 -17.15 -10.45
C ALA A 4 31.91 -16.02 -11.30
N SER A 5 32.55 -15.03 -10.66
CA SER A 5 33.33 -14.00 -11.38
C SER A 5 34.67 -14.53 -11.88
N ARG A 6 35.25 -15.56 -11.23
CA ARG A 6 36.55 -16.15 -11.60
C ARG A 6 36.49 -16.92 -12.89
N GLN A 7 35.48 -17.77 -13.04
CA GLN A 7 35.32 -18.64 -14.18
C GLN A 7 33.83 -18.85 -14.45
N ASP A 8 33.48 -18.87 -15.72
CA ASP A 8 32.17 -19.31 -16.18
C ASP A 8 32.31 -20.69 -16.85
N PHE A 9 31.29 -21.52 -16.69
CA PHE A 9 31.26 -22.87 -17.24
C PHE A 9 29.83 -23.32 -17.50
N ASN A 10 29.68 -24.28 -18.41
CA ASN A 10 28.39 -24.86 -18.76
C ASN A 10 28.10 -26.03 -17.82
N PHE A 11 26.84 -26.20 -17.43
CA PHE A 11 26.40 -27.39 -16.71
C PHE A 11 26.33 -28.60 -17.65
N SER A 12 26.75 -29.74 -17.15
CA SER A 12 26.59 -31.04 -17.78
C SER A 12 25.30 -31.66 -17.27
N ILE A 13 24.33 -31.85 -18.15
CA ILE A 13 23.03 -32.44 -17.80
C ILE A 13 23.17 -33.97 -17.77
N PRO A 14 22.92 -34.64 -16.64
CA PRO A 14 22.96 -36.10 -16.58
C PRO A 14 21.90 -36.74 -17.47
N THR A 15 22.22 -37.88 -18.07
CA THR A 15 21.30 -38.63 -18.94
C THR A 15 19.99 -38.96 -18.20
N GLY A 16 18.86 -38.56 -18.77
CA GLY A 16 17.53 -38.79 -18.19
C GLY A 16 17.05 -37.75 -17.18
N TYR A 17 17.86 -36.71 -16.88
CA TYR A 17 17.44 -35.59 -16.05
C TYR A 17 16.88 -34.43 -16.90
N SER A 18 15.74 -33.87 -16.50
CA SER A 18 15.17 -32.66 -17.12
C SER A 18 15.32 -31.47 -16.19
N VAL A 19 16.02 -30.44 -16.69
CA VAL A 19 16.21 -29.17 -15.98
C VAL A 19 14.91 -28.36 -16.04
N LYS A 20 14.40 -27.92 -14.89
CA LYS A 20 13.10 -27.25 -14.76
C LYS A 20 13.20 -25.80 -14.27
N TYR A 21 14.17 -25.49 -13.41
CA TYR A 21 14.22 -24.22 -12.66
C TYR A 21 15.39 -23.31 -13.11
N VAL A 22 16.52 -23.90 -13.49
CA VAL A 22 17.68 -23.20 -14.05
C VAL A 22 17.37 -22.78 -15.49
N GLN A 23 17.36 -21.47 -15.75
CA GLN A 23 17.00 -20.93 -17.07
C GLN A 23 18.13 -21.02 -18.08
N ASN A 24 19.38 -20.96 -17.62
CA ASN A 24 20.55 -20.96 -18.50
C ASN A 24 21.60 -21.97 -18.07
N ILE A 25 21.48 -23.18 -18.58
CA ILE A 25 22.43 -24.27 -18.37
C ILE A 25 23.81 -24.01 -19.02
N GLY A 26 23.91 -23.03 -19.92
CA GLY A 26 25.13 -22.69 -20.64
C GLY A 26 26.05 -21.72 -19.90
N SER A 27 25.69 -21.26 -18.71
CA SER A 27 26.51 -20.32 -17.94
C SER A 27 26.20 -20.38 -16.45
N PHE A 28 27.14 -20.93 -15.67
CA PHE A 28 27.12 -20.87 -14.20
C PHE A 28 27.01 -19.44 -13.69
N ARG A 29 27.64 -18.48 -14.37
CA ARG A 29 27.55 -17.06 -14.04
C ARG A 29 26.13 -16.53 -14.17
N GLN A 30 25.45 -16.83 -15.27
CA GLN A 30 24.06 -16.40 -15.48
C GLN A 30 23.10 -17.10 -14.53
N THR A 31 23.30 -18.39 -14.22
CA THR A 31 22.53 -19.10 -13.20
C THR A 31 22.74 -18.51 -11.80
N THR A 32 23.96 -18.10 -11.46
CA THR A 32 24.23 -17.41 -10.18
C THR A 32 23.55 -16.05 -10.13
N ALA A 33 23.48 -15.32 -11.25
CA ALA A 33 22.74 -14.06 -11.36
C ALA A 33 21.23 -14.26 -11.22
N GLN A 34 20.67 -15.31 -11.85
CA GLN A 34 19.28 -15.72 -11.68
C GLN A 34 18.98 -16.02 -10.21
N LEU A 35 19.79 -16.87 -9.57
CA LEU A 35 19.64 -17.23 -8.17
C LEU A 35 19.63 -15.99 -7.25
N ALA A 36 20.58 -15.08 -7.40
CA ALA A 36 20.62 -13.87 -6.59
C ALA A 36 19.40 -12.96 -6.81
N THR A 37 18.91 -12.87 -8.05
CA THR A 37 17.70 -12.11 -8.39
C THR A 37 16.45 -12.73 -7.75
N ASP A 38 16.30 -14.05 -7.85
CA ASP A 38 15.18 -14.78 -7.25
C ASP A 38 15.23 -14.73 -5.72
N MET A 39 16.43 -14.84 -5.11
CA MET A 39 16.63 -14.69 -3.66
C MET A 39 16.25 -13.27 -3.21
N ARG A 40 16.73 -12.23 -3.90
CA ARG A 40 16.42 -10.82 -3.57
C ARG A 40 14.91 -10.57 -3.61
N SER A 41 14.27 -10.96 -4.71
CA SER A 41 12.83 -10.78 -4.89
C SER A 41 12.05 -11.49 -3.77
N SER A 42 12.44 -12.72 -3.46
CA SER A 42 11.82 -13.52 -2.39
C SER A 42 11.98 -12.88 -1.02
N LEU A 43 13.19 -12.44 -0.65
CA LEU A 43 13.48 -11.83 0.65
C LEU A 43 12.78 -10.47 0.82
N SER A 44 12.81 -9.61 -0.20
CA SER A 44 12.15 -8.30 -0.17
C SER A 44 10.63 -8.45 -0.03
N SER A 45 10.02 -9.35 -0.83
CA SER A 45 8.59 -9.66 -0.72
C SER A 45 8.26 -10.24 0.65
N ALA A 46 9.10 -11.15 1.18
CA ALA A 46 8.89 -11.75 2.49
C ALA A 46 8.96 -10.72 3.62
N ARG A 47 9.89 -9.76 3.56
CA ARG A 47 9.98 -8.68 4.55
C ARG A 47 8.69 -7.86 4.61
N GLU A 48 8.16 -7.45 3.46
CA GLU A 48 6.92 -6.67 3.40
C GLU A 48 5.72 -7.47 3.91
N ASP A 49 5.59 -8.71 3.46
CA ASP A 49 4.50 -9.60 3.87
C ASP A 49 4.57 -9.94 5.37
N LEU A 50 5.75 -10.26 5.91
CA LEU A 50 5.94 -10.55 7.34
C LEU A 50 5.74 -9.31 8.20
N ASN A 51 6.11 -8.11 7.73
CA ASN A 51 5.80 -6.87 8.44
C ASN A 51 4.29 -6.60 8.52
N ARG A 52 3.52 -6.94 7.48
CA ARG A 52 2.05 -6.87 7.51
C ARG A 52 1.47 -7.84 8.54
N VAL A 53 1.99 -9.07 8.59
CA VAL A 53 1.61 -10.07 9.60
C VAL A 53 1.91 -9.55 11.00
N HIS A 54 3.10 -9.00 11.23
CA HIS A 54 3.46 -8.39 12.52
C HIS A 54 2.45 -7.33 12.95
N THR A 55 2.18 -6.37 12.06
CA THR A 55 1.27 -5.24 12.33
C THR A 55 -0.15 -5.73 12.65
N GLY A 56 -0.61 -6.79 11.97
CA GLY A 56 -1.90 -7.39 12.24
C GLY A 56 -1.95 -8.12 13.59
N MET A 57 -0.94 -8.95 13.86
CA MET A 57 -0.88 -9.75 15.09
C MET A 57 -0.70 -8.92 16.35
N GLU A 58 0.00 -7.77 16.27
CA GLU A 58 0.17 -6.84 17.39
C GLU A 58 -1.17 -6.26 17.90
N ARG A 59 -2.21 -6.25 17.05
CA ARG A 59 -3.54 -5.71 17.40
C ARG A 59 -4.48 -6.74 18.03
N VAL A 60 -4.23 -8.03 17.84
CA VAL A 60 -5.09 -9.12 18.35
C VAL A 60 -5.35 -9.01 19.86
N PRO A 61 -4.35 -8.78 20.75
CA PRO A 61 -4.60 -8.63 22.18
C PRO A 61 -5.61 -7.52 22.52
N ASP A 62 -5.57 -6.38 21.82
CA ASP A 62 -6.50 -5.28 22.06
C ASP A 62 -7.92 -5.65 21.63
N HIS A 63 -8.08 -6.33 20.49
CA HIS A 63 -9.38 -6.82 20.06
C HIS A 63 -9.96 -7.86 21.04
N LEU A 64 -9.12 -8.75 21.56
CA LEU A 64 -9.54 -9.71 22.58
C LEU A 64 -10.00 -9.02 23.87
N LYS A 65 -9.27 -8.01 24.36
CA LYS A 65 -9.68 -7.19 25.50
C LYS A 65 -11.02 -6.48 25.24
N ASN A 66 -11.21 -5.94 24.04
CA ASN A 66 -12.44 -5.28 23.66
C ASN A 66 -13.64 -6.25 23.68
N MET A 67 -13.47 -7.45 23.14
CA MET A 67 -14.50 -8.49 23.19
C MET A 67 -14.85 -8.88 24.61
N VAL A 68 -13.85 -9.04 25.48
CA VAL A 68 -14.06 -9.34 26.90
C VAL A 68 -14.82 -8.22 27.59
N LEU A 69 -14.46 -6.96 27.32
CA LEU A 69 -15.12 -5.80 27.90
C LEU A 69 -16.60 -5.72 27.47
N LEU A 70 -16.87 -5.98 26.18
CA LEU A 70 -18.24 -6.06 25.66
C LEU A 70 -19.04 -7.17 26.37
N ILE A 71 -18.49 -8.39 26.45
CA ILE A 71 -19.17 -9.52 27.12
C ILE A 71 -19.45 -9.19 28.59
N LYS A 72 -18.50 -8.51 29.26
CA LYS A 72 -18.61 -8.20 30.67
C LYS A 72 -19.64 -7.11 30.96
N HIS A 73 -19.60 -6.01 30.22
CA HIS A 73 -20.31 -4.78 30.61
C HIS A 73 -21.42 -4.36 29.65
N ALA A 74 -21.39 -4.76 28.38
CA ALA A 74 -22.36 -4.26 27.40
C ALA A 74 -23.78 -4.80 27.67
N PRO A 75 -24.84 -3.98 27.56
CA PRO A 75 -26.21 -4.48 27.50
C PRO A 75 -26.37 -5.51 26.35
N PHE A 76 -27.32 -6.44 26.47
CA PHE A 76 -27.48 -7.52 25.48
C PHE A 76 -27.67 -7.01 24.05
N ASP A 77 -28.49 -5.99 23.85
CA ASP A 77 -28.74 -5.38 22.53
C ASP A 77 -27.46 -4.77 21.93
N LEU A 78 -26.65 -4.13 22.78
CA LEU A 78 -25.37 -3.54 22.36
C LEU A 78 -24.31 -4.61 22.08
N LEU A 79 -24.31 -5.70 22.85
CA LEU A 79 -23.46 -6.85 22.61
C LEU A 79 -23.80 -7.48 21.24
N LEU A 80 -25.08 -7.71 20.94
CA LEU A 80 -25.51 -8.20 19.62
C LEU A 80 -25.04 -7.29 18.47
N MET A 81 -24.97 -5.98 18.72
CA MET A 81 -24.58 -4.98 17.72
C MET A 81 -23.06 -4.92 17.48
N LEU A 82 -22.24 -4.79 18.54
CA LEU A 82 -20.80 -4.50 18.42
C LEU A 82 -19.91 -5.75 18.39
N PHE A 83 -20.45 -6.87 18.83
CA PHE A 83 -19.69 -8.11 18.92
C PHE A 83 -19.31 -8.71 17.57
N PRO A 84 -20.21 -8.75 16.55
CA PRO A 84 -19.86 -9.24 15.22
C PRO A 84 -18.66 -8.49 14.62
N ASP A 85 -18.59 -7.17 14.77
CA ASP A 85 -17.49 -6.36 14.25
C ASP A 85 -16.16 -6.70 14.94
N SER A 86 -16.16 -6.75 16.28
CA SER A 86 -14.96 -7.11 17.05
C SER A 86 -14.45 -8.52 16.72
N PHE A 87 -15.38 -9.46 16.51
CA PHE A 87 -15.08 -10.83 16.11
C PHE A 87 -14.53 -10.89 14.67
N ASN A 88 -15.23 -10.26 13.72
CA ASN A 88 -14.85 -10.21 12.30
C ASN A 88 -13.48 -9.57 12.10
N ASN A 89 -13.10 -8.61 12.95
CA ASN A 89 -11.78 -7.99 12.90
C ASN A 89 -10.67 -8.98 13.24
N ILE A 90 -10.81 -9.77 14.30
CA ILE A 90 -9.82 -10.81 14.62
C ILE A 90 -9.82 -11.90 13.55
N GLU A 91 -10.99 -12.35 13.10
CA GLU A 91 -11.10 -13.32 12.01
C GLU A 91 -10.36 -12.85 10.76
N LYS A 92 -10.61 -11.60 10.35
CA LYS A 92 -9.95 -10.97 9.20
C LYS A 92 -8.45 -10.87 9.41
N LEU A 93 -7.99 -10.37 10.55
CA LEU A 93 -6.54 -10.24 10.85
C LEU A 93 -5.82 -11.59 10.77
N VAL A 94 -6.43 -12.65 11.30
CA VAL A 94 -5.85 -13.99 11.30
C VAL A 94 -5.90 -14.62 9.90
N ASN A 95 -7.00 -14.45 9.17
CA ASN A 95 -7.14 -14.93 7.79
C ASN A 95 -6.16 -14.23 6.84
N ASP A 96 -6.10 -12.89 6.89
CA ASP A 96 -5.20 -12.07 6.09
C ASP A 96 -3.74 -12.45 6.37
N SER A 97 -3.39 -12.65 7.64
CA SER A 97 -2.04 -13.08 8.02
C SER A 97 -1.67 -14.45 7.44
N LEU A 98 -2.61 -15.41 7.44
CA LEU A 98 -2.38 -16.72 6.83
C LEU A 98 -2.18 -16.60 5.32
N ILE A 99 -3.04 -15.84 4.63
CA ILE A 99 -2.94 -15.60 3.17
C ILE A 99 -1.59 -14.95 2.84
N VAL A 100 -1.19 -13.95 3.62
CA VAL A 100 0.07 -13.24 3.45
C VAL A 100 1.26 -14.17 3.68
N LEU A 101 1.25 -15.04 4.70
CA LEU A 101 2.33 -16.01 4.96
C LEU A 101 2.52 -17.09 3.88
N ARG A 102 1.45 -17.44 3.15
CA ARG A 102 1.55 -18.43 2.06
C ARG A 102 2.33 -17.92 0.84
N LYS A 103 2.52 -16.60 0.67
CA LYS A 103 3.29 -16.07 -0.47
C LYS A 103 4.80 -16.23 -0.26
N PRO A 104 5.40 -15.82 0.88
CA PRO A 104 6.81 -16.09 1.17
C PRO A 104 7.14 -17.57 1.13
N GLU A 105 6.24 -18.44 1.62
CA GLU A 105 6.41 -19.90 1.59
C GLU A 105 6.67 -20.40 0.16
N LYS A 106 5.78 -20.05 -0.79
CA LYS A 106 5.91 -20.44 -2.20
C LYS A 106 7.15 -19.85 -2.87
N ASN A 107 7.47 -18.59 -2.57
CA ASN A 107 8.63 -17.91 -3.12
C ASN A 107 9.94 -18.57 -2.65
N PHE A 108 10.01 -18.92 -1.36
CA PHE A 108 11.18 -19.57 -0.77
C PHE A 108 11.32 -21.00 -1.30
N GLU A 109 10.21 -21.73 -1.46
CA GLU A 109 10.19 -23.05 -2.07
C GLU A 109 10.71 -23.00 -3.53
N LYS A 110 10.33 -21.99 -4.31
CA LYS A 110 10.84 -21.79 -5.67
C LYS A 110 12.37 -21.62 -5.69
N VAL A 111 12.92 -20.79 -4.80
CA VAL A 111 14.37 -20.61 -4.70
C VAL A 111 15.06 -21.86 -4.19
N LEU A 112 14.46 -22.59 -3.25
CA LEU A 112 15.00 -23.86 -2.75
C LEU A 112 15.06 -24.92 -3.86
N ASN A 113 14.04 -24.97 -4.72
CA ASN A 113 14.02 -25.85 -5.89
C ASN A 113 15.12 -25.48 -6.89
N LEU A 114 15.33 -24.19 -7.14
CA LEU A 114 16.45 -23.70 -7.95
C LEU A 114 17.81 -24.10 -7.34
N LEU A 115 18.02 -23.87 -6.05
CA LEU A 115 19.25 -24.26 -5.33
C LEU A 115 19.50 -25.77 -5.38
N THR A 116 18.44 -26.56 -5.23
CA THR A 116 18.51 -28.03 -5.29
C THR A 116 18.91 -28.52 -6.69
N GLU A 117 18.38 -27.89 -7.74
CA GLU A 117 18.76 -28.21 -9.11
C GLU A 117 20.21 -27.76 -9.41
N ILE A 118 20.64 -26.58 -8.95
CA ILE A 118 22.03 -26.12 -9.09
C ILE A 118 23.00 -27.07 -8.39
N ASP A 119 22.70 -27.47 -7.15
CA ASP A 119 23.49 -28.43 -6.37
C ASP A 119 23.62 -29.78 -7.10
N TYR A 120 22.52 -30.29 -7.66
CA TYR A 120 22.53 -31.49 -8.47
C TYR A 120 23.36 -31.36 -9.75
N LEU A 121 23.23 -30.24 -10.48
CA LEU A 121 24.00 -30.01 -11.70
C LEU A 121 25.49 -29.81 -11.41
N LEU A 122 25.85 -29.14 -10.32
CA LEU A 122 27.25 -28.95 -9.92
C LEU A 122 27.96 -30.25 -9.60
N ASN A 123 27.28 -31.16 -8.89
CA ASN A 123 27.80 -32.50 -8.60
C ASN A 123 28.17 -33.31 -9.85
N ASN A 124 27.59 -32.98 -11.01
CA ASN A 124 27.84 -33.67 -12.28
C ASN A 124 28.74 -32.89 -13.24
N THR A 125 29.11 -31.65 -12.91
CA THR A 125 29.83 -30.76 -13.84
C THR A 125 31.18 -30.30 -13.31
N SER A 126 31.24 -29.86 -12.05
CA SER A 126 32.40 -29.13 -11.51
C SER A 126 33.18 -30.00 -10.54
N ASN A 127 34.50 -30.05 -10.72
CA ASN A 127 35.42 -30.58 -9.71
C ASN A 127 35.85 -29.50 -8.69
N ASP A 128 35.35 -28.26 -8.81
CA ASP A 128 35.66 -27.20 -7.85
C ASP A 128 34.83 -27.38 -6.56
N ILE A 129 35.45 -28.07 -5.60
CA ILE A 129 34.92 -28.34 -4.27
C ILE A 129 34.48 -27.04 -3.58
N MET A 130 35.14 -25.91 -3.81
CA MET A 130 34.78 -24.66 -3.15
C MET A 130 33.45 -24.10 -3.65
N ILE A 131 33.18 -24.17 -4.96
CA ILE A 131 31.89 -23.75 -5.52
C ILE A 131 30.77 -24.63 -4.97
N TYR A 132 31.00 -25.94 -4.95
CA TYR A 132 30.06 -26.92 -4.42
C TYR A 132 29.71 -26.63 -2.95
N LEU A 133 30.72 -26.50 -2.08
CA LEU A 133 30.52 -26.22 -0.65
C LEU A 133 29.74 -24.93 -0.41
N GLN A 134 29.99 -23.87 -1.20
CA GLN A 134 29.25 -22.62 -1.05
C GLN A 134 27.79 -22.72 -1.48
N VAL A 135 27.49 -23.45 -2.56
CA VAL A 135 26.10 -23.69 -2.96
C VAL A 135 25.38 -24.56 -1.92
N PHE A 136 26.07 -25.58 -1.39
CA PHE A 136 25.55 -26.41 -0.32
C PHE A 136 25.21 -25.58 0.93
N ASP A 137 26.13 -24.72 1.39
CA ASP A 137 25.90 -23.84 2.55
C ASP A 137 24.69 -22.92 2.33
N VAL A 138 24.60 -22.27 1.16
CA VAL A 138 23.45 -21.40 0.82
C VAL A 138 22.15 -22.20 0.80
N LYS A 139 22.16 -23.40 0.21
CA LYS A 139 21.02 -24.32 0.19
C LYS A 139 20.58 -24.67 1.62
N THR A 140 21.51 -25.03 2.50
CA THR A 140 21.20 -25.36 3.91
C THR A 140 20.58 -24.18 4.64
N GLN A 141 21.14 -22.98 4.54
CA GLN A 141 20.55 -21.80 5.19
C GLN A 141 19.18 -21.45 4.62
N TRP A 142 19.00 -21.61 3.30
CA TRP A 142 17.73 -21.38 2.64
C TRP A 142 16.67 -22.44 3.01
N THR A 143 17.07 -23.68 3.26
CA THR A 143 16.18 -24.71 3.81
C THR A 143 15.65 -24.28 5.18
N HIS A 144 16.50 -23.82 6.09
CA HIS A 144 16.05 -23.34 7.41
C HIS A 144 15.09 -22.15 7.30
N LEU A 145 15.33 -21.23 6.35
CA LEU A 145 14.40 -20.11 6.09
C LEU A 145 13.05 -20.58 5.56
N THR A 146 13.05 -21.53 4.62
CA THR A 146 11.82 -22.15 4.10
C THR A 146 11.05 -22.83 5.23
N GLU A 147 11.72 -23.62 6.06
CA GLU A 147 11.12 -24.31 7.21
C GLU A 147 10.53 -23.32 8.22
N LEU A 148 11.25 -22.24 8.55
CA LEU A 148 10.75 -21.18 9.43
C LEU A 148 9.43 -20.59 8.92
N VAL A 149 9.37 -20.23 7.63
CA VAL A 149 8.16 -19.63 7.04
C VAL A 149 7.01 -20.63 6.99
N THR A 150 7.28 -21.90 6.66
CA THR A 150 6.28 -22.96 6.71
C THR A 150 5.73 -23.18 8.13
N GLU A 151 6.60 -23.18 9.16
CA GLU A 151 6.15 -23.30 10.55
C GLU A 151 5.35 -22.07 11.01
N LEU A 152 5.70 -20.86 10.56
CA LEU A 152 4.88 -19.66 10.80
C LEU A 152 3.49 -19.78 10.16
N ALA A 153 3.40 -20.28 8.92
CA ALA A 153 2.12 -20.51 8.26
C ALA A 153 1.25 -21.52 9.01
N LYS A 154 1.85 -22.65 9.46
CA LYS A 154 1.16 -23.64 10.31
C LYS A 154 0.70 -23.04 11.63
N GLN A 155 1.51 -22.20 12.25
CA GLN A 155 1.17 -21.55 13.51
C GLN A 155 0.03 -20.53 13.34
N ALA A 156 0.00 -19.77 12.24
CA ALA A 156 -1.13 -18.91 11.90
C ALA A 156 -2.41 -19.71 11.65
N GLU A 157 -2.31 -20.87 10.99
CA GLU A 157 -3.43 -21.78 10.77
C GLU A 157 -3.99 -22.34 12.08
N ARG A 158 -3.14 -22.76 13.02
CA ARG A 158 -3.57 -23.19 14.36
C ARG A 158 -4.25 -22.06 15.15
N THR A 159 -3.71 -20.84 15.05
CA THR A 159 -4.29 -19.64 15.68
C THR A 159 -5.70 -19.39 15.13
N ARG A 160 -5.85 -19.49 13.81
CA ARG A 160 -7.14 -19.40 13.11
C ARG A 160 -8.13 -20.46 13.57
N GLU A 161 -7.71 -21.71 13.66
CA GLU A 161 -8.56 -22.80 14.11
C GLU A 161 -9.00 -22.64 15.56
N SER A 162 -8.08 -22.26 16.46
CA SER A 162 -8.41 -22.00 17.87
C SER A 162 -9.45 -20.86 17.99
N PHE A 163 -9.30 -19.80 17.20
CA PHE A 163 -10.26 -18.70 17.15
C PHE A 163 -11.61 -19.10 16.52
N LEU A 164 -11.61 -19.65 15.30
CA LEU A 164 -12.82 -19.90 14.53
C LEU A 164 -13.64 -21.10 15.00
N LEU A 165 -12.99 -22.15 15.53
CA LEU A 165 -13.68 -23.38 15.90
C LEU A 165 -14.01 -23.42 17.37
N GLN A 166 -13.11 -22.94 18.24
CA GLN A 166 -13.27 -23.12 19.68
C GLN A 166 -13.85 -21.86 20.32
N PHE A 167 -13.31 -20.68 19.99
CA PHE A 167 -13.78 -19.42 20.55
C PHE A 167 -15.14 -18.99 19.96
N ASN A 168 -15.29 -19.02 18.64
CA ASN A 168 -16.57 -18.71 17.96
C ASN A 168 -17.70 -19.65 18.35
N TRP A 169 -17.42 -20.95 18.52
CA TRP A 169 -18.45 -21.92 18.89
C TRP A 169 -19.04 -21.59 20.26
N ILE A 170 -18.18 -21.35 21.25
CA ILE A 170 -18.60 -20.92 22.59
C ILE A 170 -19.50 -19.69 22.45
N LEU A 171 -19.04 -18.67 21.73
CA LEU A 171 -19.78 -17.41 21.59
C LEU A 171 -21.11 -17.54 20.84
N ARG A 172 -21.18 -18.34 19.77
CA ARG A 172 -22.43 -18.57 19.03
C ARG A 172 -23.48 -19.29 19.86
N GLU A 173 -23.08 -20.19 20.74
CA GLU A 173 -24.00 -20.81 21.69
C GLU A 173 -24.50 -19.81 22.75
N PHE A 174 -23.66 -18.84 23.14
CA PHE A 174 -23.98 -17.84 24.17
C PHE A 174 -24.68 -16.57 23.63
N ILE A 175 -24.72 -16.34 22.33
CA ILE A 175 -25.30 -15.12 21.72
C ILE A 175 -26.52 -15.46 20.83
N ARG A 176 -27.12 -16.65 20.97
CA ARG A 176 -28.30 -16.99 20.17
C ARG A 176 -29.48 -16.05 20.49
N PRO A 177 -30.20 -15.52 19.48
CA PRO A 177 -31.28 -14.54 19.67
C PRO A 177 -32.44 -15.01 20.56
N ASP A 178 -32.61 -16.32 20.69
CA ASP A 178 -33.63 -16.98 21.49
C ASP A 178 -33.24 -17.19 22.96
N LEU A 179 -31.98 -16.92 23.33
CA LEU A 179 -31.46 -17.05 24.69
C LEU A 179 -31.21 -15.65 25.29
N THR A 180 -32.11 -15.21 26.16
CA THR A 180 -31.87 -14.03 27.00
C THR A 180 -30.94 -14.42 28.14
N PHE A 181 -29.68 -14.01 28.05
CA PHE A 181 -28.70 -14.27 29.11
C PHE A 181 -28.93 -13.32 30.29
N ALA A 182 -29.27 -13.87 31.45
CA ALA A 182 -29.21 -13.14 32.70
C ALA A 182 -27.77 -12.66 32.96
N GLU A 183 -27.62 -11.43 33.48
CA GLU A 183 -26.32 -10.83 33.82
C GLU A 183 -25.47 -11.76 34.72
N THR A 184 -26.12 -12.61 35.51
CA THR A 184 -25.50 -13.61 36.39
C THR A 184 -24.64 -14.66 35.69
N HIS A 185 -24.77 -14.83 34.36
CA HIS A 185 -23.97 -15.79 33.60
C HIS A 185 -22.71 -15.21 32.94
N ARG A 186 -22.53 -13.87 32.96
CA ARG A 186 -21.40 -13.21 32.30
C ARG A 186 -20.05 -13.63 32.87
N ASP A 187 -19.96 -13.70 34.20
CA ASP A 187 -18.73 -14.13 34.88
C ASP A 187 -18.35 -15.57 34.54
N PHE A 188 -19.36 -16.45 34.38
CA PHE A 188 -19.14 -17.83 33.95
C PHE A 188 -18.65 -17.92 32.50
N ILE A 189 -19.22 -17.13 31.58
CA ILE A 189 -18.78 -17.07 30.19
C ILE A 189 -17.34 -16.57 30.10
N ILE A 190 -17.01 -15.50 30.84
CA ILE A 190 -15.64 -14.97 30.90
C ILE A 190 -14.68 -16.03 31.43
N LEU A 191 -15.05 -16.76 32.49
CA LEU A 191 -14.24 -17.84 33.06
C LEU A 191 -13.97 -18.96 32.03
N LEU A 192 -14.95 -19.29 31.20
CA LEU A 192 -14.79 -20.29 30.12
C LEU A 192 -13.93 -19.78 28.95
N LEU A 193 -14.04 -18.49 28.61
CA LEU A 193 -13.32 -17.90 27.47
C LEU A 193 -11.87 -17.55 27.80
N LEU A 194 -11.57 -17.19 29.05
CA LEU A 194 -10.27 -16.67 29.46
C LEU A 194 -9.08 -17.56 29.06
N PRO A 195 -9.10 -18.90 29.25
CA PRO A 195 -8.00 -19.76 28.79
C PRO A 195 -7.75 -19.67 27.28
N LYS A 196 -8.82 -19.57 26.48
CA LYS A 196 -8.72 -19.47 25.01
C LYS A 196 -8.21 -18.11 24.57
N ILE A 197 -8.62 -17.05 25.24
CA ILE A 197 -8.11 -15.70 24.99
C ILE A 197 -6.60 -15.63 25.22
N VAL A 198 -6.12 -16.20 26.33
CA VAL A 198 -4.69 -16.26 26.65
C VAL A 198 -3.94 -17.07 25.59
N GLU A 199 -4.50 -18.18 25.11
CA GLU A 199 -3.91 -19.00 24.04
C GLU A 199 -3.83 -18.24 22.70
N ILE A 200 -4.91 -17.59 22.27
CA ILE A 200 -4.94 -16.80 21.02
C ILE A 200 -3.94 -15.65 21.10
N ASP A 201 -3.93 -14.91 22.21
CA ASP A 201 -2.99 -13.81 22.42
C ASP A 201 -1.52 -14.29 22.44
N GLN A 202 -1.23 -15.40 23.11
CA GLN A 202 0.10 -16.01 23.13
C GLN A 202 0.56 -16.39 21.71
N THR A 203 -0.31 -17.04 20.94
CA THR A 203 0.02 -17.50 19.58
C THR A 203 0.19 -16.32 18.60
N SER A 204 -0.65 -15.29 18.70
CA SER A 204 -0.49 -14.04 17.95
C SER A 204 0.81 -13.31 18.31
N ASP A 205 1.18 -13.23 19.58
CA ASP A 205 2.42 -12.56 20.00
C ASP A 205 3.68 -13.30 19.50
N ILE A 206 3.69 -14.64 19.53
CA ILE A 206 4.78 -15.44 18.93
C ILE A 206 4.94 -15.10 17.44
N LEU A 207 3.83 -15.11 16.69
CA LEU A 207 3.83 -14.76 15.27
C LEU A 207 4.34 -13.33 15.06
N GLY A 208 3.82 -12.36 15.82
CA GLY A 208 4.22 -10.96 15.74
C GLY A 208 5.70 -10.74 16.02
N ILE A 209 6.25 -11.38 17.05
CA ILE A 209 7.66 -11.23 17.43
C ILE A 209 8.59 -11.85 16.40
N ILE A 210 8.31 -13.07 15.93
CA ILE A 210 9.19 -13.73 14.94
C ILE A 210 9.18 -12.95 13.62
N THR A 211 7.99 -12.53 13.16
CA THR A 211 7.86 -11.76 11.93
C THR A 211 8.54 -10.40 12.02
N LYS A 212 8.39 -9.67 13.14
CA LYS A 212 9.13 -8.43 13.40
C LYS A 212 10.64 -8.65 13.42
N THR A 213 11.10 -9.68 14.12
CA THR A 213 12.53 -10.01 14.23
C THR A 213 13.14 -10.29 12.87
N TYR A 214 12.43 -11.08 12.03
CA TYR A 214 12.84 -11.32 10.66
C TYR A 214 12.91 -10.01 9.85
N THR A 215 11.87 -9.18 9.92
CA THR A 215 11.81 -7.91 9.19
C THR A 215 12.97 -6.98 9.58
N ASP A 216 13.24 -6.82 10.88
CA ASP A 216 14.33 -5.97 11.39
C ASP A 216 15.70 -6.48 10.93
N ILE A 217 15.96 -7.79 11.05
CA ILE A 217 17.21 -8.41 10.57
C ILE A 217 17.32 -8.25 9.05
N SER A 218 16.22 -8.48 8.33
CA SER A 218 16.23 -8.48 6.87
C SER A 218 16.52 -7.09 6.30
N PHE A 219 15.89 -6.07 6.89
CA PHE A 219 16.11 -4.68 6.58
C PHE A 219 17.55 -4.25 6.83
N GLN A 220 18.13 -4.64 7.97
CA GLN A 220 19.47 -4.23 8.37
C GLN A 220 20.59 -4.92 7.58
N PHE A 221 20.40 -6.18 7.17
CA PHE A 221 21.51 -7.01 6.72
C PHE A 221 21.36 -7.65 5.33
N THR A 222 20.15 -7.83 4.79
CA THR A 222 19.98 -8.59 3.52
C THR A 222 19.59 -7.75 2.31
N ASP A 223 18.69 -6.77 2.43
CA ASP A 223 18.11 -6.12 1.24
C ASP A 223 19.10 -5.22 0.48
N GLU A 224 19.87 -4.39 1.19
CA GLU A 224 20.89 -3.55 0.56
C GLU A 224 22.05 -4.38 0.00
N GLN A 225 22.37 -5.48 0.68
CA GLN A 225 23.53 -6.31 0.38
C GLN A 225 23.31 -7.18 -0.87
N ILE A 226 22.22 -7.96 -0.93
CA ILE A 226 21.96 -8.88 -2.04
C ILE A 226 21.71 -8.11 -3.33
N GLY A 227 21.06 -6.94 -3.23
CA GLY A 227 20.87 -6.05 -4.36
C GLY A 227 22.16 -5.49 -4.95
N GLY A 228 23.19 -5.33 -4.12
CA GLY A 228 24.53 -5.00 -4.56
C GLY A 228 25.19 -6.15 -5.31
N TYR A 229 25.10 -7.39 -4.84
CA TYR A 229 26.05 -8.45 -5.21
C TYR A 229 26.17 -8.83 -6.70
N THR A 230 25.22 -8.47 -7.56
CA THR A 230 25.35 -8.69 -9.02
C THR A 230 26.57 -7.99 -9.62
N HIS A 231 27.00 -6.83 -9.08
CA HIS A 231 28.24 -6.18 -9.53
C HIS A 231 29.49 -7.01 -9.26
N LEU A 232 29.45 -7.96 -8.32
CA LEU A 232 30.58 -8.84 -8.02
C LEU A 232 30.90 -9.78 -9.17
N LEU A 233 29.93 -10.05 -10.06
CA LEU A 233 30.16 -10.83 -11.27
C LEU A 233 31.09 -10.10 -12.27
N LEU A 234 31.24 -8.78 -12.13
CA LEU A 234 32.08 -7.93 -12.99
C LEU A 234 33.53 -7.84 -12.48
N LEU A 235 33.85 -8.44 -11.33
CA LEU A 235 35.22 -8.44 -10.79
C LEU A 235 36.16 -9.23 -11.71
N SER A 236 37.07 -8.52 -12.37
CA SER A 236 38.03 -9.09 -13.32
C SER A 236 39.38 -9.43 -12.66
N LYS A 237 39.79 -8.71 -11.61
CA LYS A 237 41.07 -8.91 -10.92
C LYS A 237 40.93 -9.77 -9.68
N GLU A 238 41.88 -10.68 -9.48
CA GLU A 238 41.89 -11.57 -8.30
C GLU A 238 42.12 -10.81 -6.99
N GLU A 239 42.92 -9.74 -7.01
CA GLU A 239 43.15 -8.87 -5.84
C GLU A 239 41.84 -8.23 -5.33
N ASP A 240 41.00 -7.75 -6.24
CA ASP A 240 39.70 -7.15 -5.89
C ASP A 240 38.75 -8.18 -5.29
N ARG A 241 38.73 -9.40 -5.84
CA ARG A 241 37.96 -10.53 -5.29
C ARG A 241 38.41 -10.89 -3.87
N GLN A 242 39.72 -10.98 -3.64
CA GLN A 242 40.28 -11.29 -2.33
C GLN A 242 40.01 -10.18 -1.31
N ARG A 243 40.11 -8.91 -1.73
CA ARG A 243 39.78 -7.77 -0.88
C ARG A 243 38.31 -7.81 -0.47
N TYR A 244 37.41 -8.10 -1.41
CA TYR A 244 35.99 -8.21 -1.13
C TYR A 244 35.68 -9.37 -0.19
N LEU A 245 36.26 -10.55 -0.42
CA LEU A 245 36.07 -11.72 0.45
C LEU A 245 36.54 -11.43 1.89
N LYS A 246 37.69 -10.78 2.06
CA LYS A 246 38.19 -10.39 3.38
C LYS A 246 37.28 -9.39 4.08
N GLN A 247 36.80 -8.37 3.35
CA GLN A 247 35.87 -7.38 3.89
C GLN A 247 34.56 -8.04 4.30
N PHE A 248 33.99 -8.87 3.42
CA PHE A 248 32.77 -9.61 3.70
C PHE A 248 32.91 -10.53 4.92
N GLN A 249 34.01 -11.28 5.03
CA GLN A 249 34.29 -12.12 6.20
C GLN A 249 34.42 -11.30 7.50
N TYR A 250 35.03 -10.12 7.42
CA TYR A 250 35.16 -9.21 8.55
C TYR A 250 33.81 -8.66 9.01
N ASP A 251 32.94 -8.29 8.07
CA ASP A 251 31.63 -7.70 8.35
C ASP A 251 30.58 -8.76 8.77
N LEU A 252 30.70 -9.99 8.27
CA LEU A 252 29.72 -11.07 8.51
C LEU A 252 29.61 -11.43 10.00
N VAL A 253 30.74 -11.60 10.69
CA VAL A 253 30.72 -12.05 12.11
C VAL A 253 29.99 -11.06 13.02
N PRO A 254 30.29 -9.74 12.99
CA PRO A 254 29.52 -8.75 13.73
C PRO A 254 28.02 -8.77 13.38
N GLN A 255 27.65 -8.87 12.11
CA GLN A 255 26.25 -8.88 11.66
C GLN A 255 25.48 -10.10 12.19
N VAL A 256 26.09 -11.29 12.12
CA VAL A 256 25.52 -12.53 12.68
C VAL A 256 25.34 -12.42 14.19
N VAL A 257 26.33 -11.88 14.91
CA VAL A 257 26.25 -11.69 16.36
C VAL A 257 25.16 -10.67 16.73
N GLN A 258 25.02 -9.58 15.98
CA GLN A 258 23.96 -8.59 16.19
C GLN A 258 22.57 -9.19 15.95
N SER A 259 22.41 -9.94 14.85
CA SER A 259 21.17 -10.64 14.51
C SER A 259 20.77 -11.65 15.60
N ALA A 260 21.73 -12.45 16.08
CA ALA A 260 21.51 -13.41 17.15
C ALA A 260 21.13 -12.74 18.47
N ARG A 261 21.77 -11.61 18.83
CA ARG A 261 21.42 -10.83 20.02
C ARG A 261 20.03 -10.24 19.93
N LEU A 262 19.64 -9.70 18.77
CA LEU A 262 18.31 -9.18 18.55
C LEU A 262 17.25 -10.28 18.72
N ALA A 263 17.44 -11.43 18.08
CA ALA A 263 16.55 -12.57 18.22
C ALA A 263 16.44 -13.08 19.67
N LEU A 264 17.56 -13.17 20.40
CA LEU A 264 17.56 -13.57 21.80
C LEU A 264 16.84 -12.56 22.70
N ASN A 265 17.06 -11.26 22.48
CA ASN A 265 16.36 -10.21 23.23
C ASN A 265 14.85 -10.29 23.03
N ARG A 266 14.40 -10.44 21.78
CA ARG A 266 12.99 -10.60 21.40
C ARG A 266 12.37 -11.86 22.01
N HIS A 267 13.11 -12.96 22.04
CA HIS A 267 12.68 -14.19 22.71
C HIS A 267 12.53 -14.00 24.23
N ASN A 268 13.45 -13.28 24.87
CA ASN A 268 13.35 -12.98 26.31
C ASN A 268 12.17 -12.03 26.62
N GLU A 269 11.94 -11.03 25.77
CA GLU A 269 10.76 -10.15 25.84
C GLU A 269 9.45 -10.95 25.75
N PHE A 270 9.40 -11.94 24.85
CA PHE A 270 8.27 -12.86 24.75
C PHE A 270 8.06 -13.63 26.05
N LEU A 271 9.10 -14.32 26.55
CA LEU A 271 9.00 -15.15 27.76
C LEU A 271 8.57 -14.34 28.99
N GLN A 272 9.01 -13.08 29.08
CA GLN A 272 8.62 -12.19 30.17
C GLN A 272 7.14 -11.80 30.06
N ARG A 273 6.65 -11.48 28.86
CA ARG A 273 5.22 -11.18 28.61
C ARG A 273 4.33 -12.40 28.85
N ASP A 274 4.78 -13.57 28.39
CA ASP A 274 4.02 -14.82 28.46
C ASP A 274 3.73 -15.26 29.90
N ARG A 275 4.73 -15.18 30.79
CA ARG A 275 4.58 -15.51 32.22
C ARG A 275 3.48 -14.72 32.91
N ASN A 276 3.29 -13.46 32.50
CA ASN A 276 2.35 -12.54 33.14
C ASN A 276 1.04 -12.41 32.36
N ARG A 277 0.88 -13.09 31.20
CA ARG A 277 -0.24 -12.87 30.27
C ARG A 277 -1.59 -13.14 30.92
N ARG A 278 -1.70 -14.24 31.66
CA ARG A 278 -2.92 -14.58 32.39
C ARG A 278 -3.25 -13.54 33.46
N GLU A 279 -2.26 -13.16 34.28
CA GLU A 279 -2.42 -12.13 35.31
C GLU A 279 -2.84 -10.78 34.70
N ILE A 280 -2.35 -10.43 33.51
CA ILE A 280 -2.75 -9.22 32.78
C ILE A 280 -4.23 -9.24 32.46
N TYR A 281 -4.79 -10.34 31.95
CA TYR A 281 -6.23 -10.43 31.65
C TYR A 281 -7.07 -10.51 32.92
N GLU A 282 -6.63 -11.24 33.95
CA GLU A 282 -7.33 -11.30 35.24
C GLU A 282 -7.37 -9.92 35.90
N LYS A 283 -6.25 -9.19 35.89
CA LYS A 283 -6.17 -7.81 36.36
C LYS A 283 -7.04 -6.88 35.54
N PHE A 284 -6.96 -6.95 34.21
CA PHE A 284 -7.82 -6.18 33.30
C PHE A 284 -9.29 -6.40 33.64
N LEU A 285 -9.72 -7.65 33.78
CA LEU A 285 -11.08 -7.99 34.20
C LEU A 285 -11.45 -7.35 35.54
N THR A 286 -10.58 -7.38 36.54
CA THR A 286 -10.92 -6.81 37.87
C THR A 286 -10.94 -5.28 37.91
N GLU A 287 -10.15 -4.62 37.06
CA GLU A 287 -9.96 -3.17 37.06
C GLU A 287 -10.85 -2.43 36.07
N THR A 288 -11.36 -3.11 35.04
CA THR A 288 -12.25 -2.50 34.05
C THR A 288 -13.60 -2.11 34.63
N SER A 289 -14.01 -0.89 34.33
CA SER A 289 -15.24 -0.24 34.75
C SER A 289 -16.21 -0.03 33.59
N TYR A 290 -17.44 0.36 33.90
CA TYR A 290 -18.42 0.77 32.89
C TYR A 290 -17.95 2.00 32.07
N ASN A 291 -17.13 2.88 32.65
CA ASN A 291 -16.59 4.03 31.92
C ASN A 291 -15.61 3.58 30.82
N ASP A 292 -14.86 2.49 31.05
CA ASP A 292 -13.98 1.91 30.03
C ASP A 292 -14.79 1.32 28.87
N LEU A 293 -16.00 0.81 29.13
CA LEU A 293 -16.94 0.41 28.09
C LEU A 293 -17.39 1.61 27.25
N ILE A 294 -17.70 2.75 27.87
CA ILE A 294 -18.07 3.98 27.13
C ILE A 294 -16.92 4.42 26.23
N SER A 295 -15.69 4.48 26.76
CA SER A 295 -14.50 4.78 25.96
C SER A 295 -14.26 3.75 24.85
N LEU A 296 -14.53 2.46 25.09
CA LEU A 296 -14.44 1.43 24.06
C LEU A 296 -15.50 1.61 22.98
N ILE A 297 -16.75 1.93 23.34
CA ILE A 297 -17.82 2.19 22.38
C ILE A 297 -17.45 3.39 21.51
N GLU A 298 -16.92 4.46 22.11
CA GLU A 298 -16.35 5.59 21.39
C GLU A 298 -15.23 5.13 20.45
N ILE A 299 -14.29 4.31 20.92
CA ILE A 299 -13.18 3.78 20.10
C ILE A 299 -13.68 2.87 18.97
N LEU A 300 -14.61 1.93 19.20
CA LEU A 300 -15.08 0.98 18.20
C LEU A 300 -15.91 1.69 17.13
N LEU A 301 -16.76 2.62 17.54
CA LEU A 301 -17.49 3.47 16.62
C LEU A 301 -16.54 4.42 15.86
N ASN A 302 -15.45 4.88 16.50
CA ASN A 302 -14.36 5.60 15.85
C ASN A 302 -13.35 4.70 15.09
N ARG A 303 -13.35 3.37 15.24
CA ARG A 303 -12.40 2.47 14.56
C ARG A 303 -12.89 2.05 13.19
N ASN A 304 -14.20 2.08 12.97
CA ASN A 304 -14.76 2.11 11.61
C ASN A 304 -14.31 3.37 10.81
N SER A 305 -13.59 4.31 11.44
CA SER A 305 -12.91 5.48 10.82
C SER A 305 -11.38 5.47 10.99
N VAL A 306 -10.78 4.40 11.54
CA VAL A 306 -9.33 4.38 11.84
C VAL A 306 -8.66 3.08 11.38
N GLU A 307 -9.40 1.98 11.21
CA GLU A 307 -8.82 0.73 10.69
C GLU A 307 -8.62 0.72 9.17
N LYS A 308 -9.16 1.69 8.44
CA LYS A 308 -8.60 2.11 7.14
C LYS A 308 -7.48 3.13 7.32
N LYS A 309 -6.42 2.72 8.03
CA LYS A 309 -5.10 3.33 7.83
C LYS A 309 -4.08 2.35 7.24
N PRO A 310 -4.37 1.67 6.12
CA PRO A 310 -3.40 1.60 5.05
C PRO A 310 -3.57 2.86 4.17
N ASP A 311 -2.47 3.50 3.82
CA ASP A 311 -2.33 4.43 2.68
C ASP A 311 -2.55 5.95 2.86
N ASP A 312 -3.19 6.42 3.94
CA ASP A 312 -3.30 7.88 4.19
C ASP A 312 -1.91 8.53 4.36
N HIS A 313 -1.00 7.86 5.09
CA HIS A 313 0.39 8.30 5.25
C HIS A 313 1.19 8.15 3.96
N ILE A 314 0.94 7.10 3.17
CA ILE A 314 1.67 6.85 1.92
C ILE A 314 1.33 7.92 0.90
N LEU A 315 0.06 8.26 0.71
CA LEU A 315 -0.32 9.33 -0.22
C LEU A 315 0.17 10.69 0.28
N VAL A 316 0.07 10.98 1.58
CA VAL A 316 0.56 12.24 2.16
C VAL A 316 2.09 12.35 2.13
N GLU A 317 2.83 11.25 2.13
CA GLU A 317 4.30 11.22 2.02
C GLU A 317 4.78 11.19 0.55
N GLN A 318 4.06 10.51 -0.35
CA GLN A 318 4.47 10.27 -1.74
C GLN A 318 3.83 11.21 -2.77
N TRP A 319 2.78 11.97 -2.42
CA TRP A 319 2.12 12.86 -3.38
C TRP A 319 3.05 13.95 -3.93
N GLN A 320 4.11 14.32 -3.21
CA GLN A 320 5.14 15.23 -3.72
C GLN A 320 5.82 14.63 -4.96
N ASP A 321 6.26 13.37 -4.86
CA ASP A 321 6.91 12.65 -5.97
C ASP A 321 5.93 12.45 -7.14
N TYR A 322 4.67 12.16 -6.83
CA TYR A 322 3.62 11.97 -7.83
C TYR A 322 3.25 13.25 -8.59
N VAL A 323 3.14 14.37 -7.90
CA VAL A 323 2.86 15.67 -8.50
C VAL A 323 4.05 16.15 -9.34
N LEU A 324 5.28 15.87 -8.89
CA LEU A 324 6.50 16.14 -9.65
C LEU A 324 6.59 15.29 -10.92
N ALA A 325 6.06 14.07 -10.90
CA ALA A 325 6.13 13.15 -12.04
C ALA A 325 5.54 13.76 -13.33
N ASN A 326 4.48 14.57 -13.25
CA ASN A 326 3.90 15.23 -14.43
C ASN A 326 4.88 16.25 -15.07
N ALA A 327 5.52 17.09 -14.26
CA ALA A 327 6.47 18.08 -14.75
C ALA A 327 7.74 17.43 -15.32
N ILE A 328 8.21 16.37 -14.67
CA ILE A 328 9.38 15.60 -15.12
C ILE A 328 9.05 14.83 -16.40
N LEU A 329 7.87 14.20 -16.47
CA LEU A 329 7.35 13.52 -17.66
C LEU A 329 7.33 14.45 -18.87
N ALA A 330 6.81 15.68 -18.73
CA ALA A 330 6.77 16.65 -19.81
C ALA A 330 8.18 16.93 -20.36
N ASN A 331 9.18 17.09 -19.49
CA ASN A 331 10.56 17.33 -19.91
C ASN A 331 11.20 16.11 -20.59
N TYR A 332 11.01 14.90 -20.07
CA TYR A 332 11.52 13.70 -20.73
C TYR A 332 10.86 13.43 -22.08
N LEU A 333 9.54 13.69 -22.18
CA LEU A 333 8.84 13.64 -23.45
C LEU A 333 9.40 14.65 -24.46
N ASN A 334 9.72 15.87 -24.02
CA ASN A 334 10.32 16.90 -24.89
C ASN A 334 11.71 16.50 -25.37
N ILE A 335 12.54 15.93 -24.49
CA ILE A 335 13.85 15.38 -24.84
C ILE A 335 13.70 14.25 -25.85
N LEU A 336 12.72 13.36 -25.66
CA LEU A 336 12.40 12.27 -26.58
C LEU A 336 11.93 12.78 -27.95
N MET A 337 11.13 13.84 -28.00
CA MET A 337 10.72 14.51 -29.26
C MET A 337 11.93 15.08 -30.02
N VAL A 338 12.89 15.68 -29.31
CA VAL A 338 14.14 16.19 -29.92
C VAL A 338 15.03 15.04 -30.41
N HIS A 339 15.05 13.90 -29.72
CA HIS A 339 15.74 12.72 -30.23
C HIS A 339 15.04 12.14 -31.48
N ALA A 340 13.71 12.14 -31.53
CA ALA A 340 12.93 11.69 -32.70
C ALA A 340 13.06 12.61 -33.93
N SER A 341 13.49 13.87 -33.76
CA SER A 341 13.79 14.74 -34.90
C SER A 341 15.10 14.36 -35.61
N LYS A 342 16.06 13.78 -34.90
CA LYS A 342 17.38 13.37 -35.44
C LYS A 342 17.28 12.26 -36.47
N SER A 343 16.46 11.24 -36.23
CA SER A 343 16.36 10.06 -37.09
C SER A 343 14.98 9.43 -37.01
N ASP A 344 14.44 9.04 -38.16
CA ASP A 344 13.22 8.25 -38.25
C ASP A 344 13.55 6.85 -38.79
N PHE A 345 12.97 5.82 -38.17
CA PHE A 345 13.26 4.41 -38.49
C PHE A 345 12.05 3.53 -38.15
N SER A 346 12.00 2.33 -38.75
CA SER A 346 10.97 1.33 -38.45
C SER A 346 11.24 0.65 -37.11
N LEU A 347 10.19 0.48 -36.31
CA LEU A 347 10.20 -0.29 -35.06
C LEU A 347 10.07 -1.81 -35.28
N LEU A 348 9.72 -2.23 -36.50
CA LEU A 348 9.61 -3.65 -36.86
C LEU A 348 10.89 -4.12 -37.53
N LYS A 349 11.42 -5.26 -37.05
CA LYS A 349 12.56 -5.96 -37.70
C LYS A 349 12.12 -6.88 -38.82
N GLU A 350 10.97 -7.54 -38.66
CA GLU A 350 10.40 -8.51 -39.61
C GLU A 350 8.95 -8.14 -39.99
N SER A 351 8.49 -8.56 -41.16
CA SER A 351 7.16 -8.19 -41.69
C SER A 351 5.97 -8.81 -40.95
N ASN A 352 6.22 -9.74 -40.01
CA ASN A 352 5.19 -10.46 -39.26
C ASN A 352 5.02 -9.96 -37.81
N ASP A 353 5.81 -8.98 -37.37
CA ASP A 353 5.64 -8.37 -36.04
C ASP A 353 4.37 -7.50 -36.05
N CYS A 354 3.37 -7.89 -35.26
CA CYS A 354 2.13 -7.14 -35.09
C CYS A 354 2.23 -6.21 -33.88
N THR A 355 1.89 -4.93 -34.06
CA THR A 355 1.69 -4.02 -32.93
C THR A 355 0.23 -3.92 -32.53
N THR A 356 -0.04 -3.84 -31.23
CA THR A 356 -1.39 -3.75 -30.66
C THR A 356 -1.79 -2.30 -30.40
N TYR A 357 -0.87 -1.47 -29.90
CA TYR A 357 -1.16 -0.09 -29.48
C TYR A 357 -0.47 0.97 -30.35
N ILE A 358 0.66 0.62 -30.98
CA ILE A 358 1.37 1.48 -31.93
C ILE A 358 0.66 1.48 -33.29
N LYS A 359 0.23 2.66 -33.77
CA LYS A 359 -0.50 2.81 -35.05
C LYS A 359 0.42 2.85 -36.26
N ASN A 360 1.61 3.45 -36.11
CA ASN A 360 2.56 3.68 -37.20
C ASN A 360 3.92 3.05 -36.88
N PRO A 361 4.02 1.71 -36.77
CA PRO A 361 5.24 1.06 -36.33
C PRO A 361 6.40 1.23 -37.32
N ASN A 362 6.12 1.62 -38.57
CA ASN A 362 7.14 1.88 -39.59
C ASN A 362 7.88 3.23 -39.40
N SER A 363 7.46 4.06 -38.45
CA SER A 363 8.07 5.36 -38.16
C SER A 363 8.11 5.60 -36.65
N PHE A 364 9.32 5.55 -36.10
CA PHE A 364 9.59 5.94 -34.72
C PHE A 364 9.09 7.36 -34.46
N ARG A 365 9.31 8.30 -35.38
CA ARG A 365 8.87 9.68 -35.24
C ARG A 365 7.35 9.80 -35.13
N GLN A 366 6.60 9.10 -35.99
CA GLN A 366 5.14 9.09 -35.92
C GLN A 366 4.63 8.41 -34.64
N THR A 367 5.36 7.40 -34.15
CA THR A 367 5.04 6.71 -32.89
C THR A 367 5.26 7.61 -31.68
N ILE A 368 6.35 8.38 -31.63
CA ILE A 368 6.58 9.37 -30.56
C ILE A 368 5.56 10.51 -30.64
N SER A 369 5.18 10.95 -31.85
CA SER A 369 4.09 11.93 -32.02
C SER A 369 2.76 11.39 -31.49
N GLN A 370 2.41 10.13 -31.78
CA GLN A 370 1.23 9.46 -31.23
C GLN A 370 1.26 9.43 -29.70
N LEU A 371 2.40 9.03 -29.11
CA LEU A 371 2.59 9.01 -27.66
C LEU A 371 2.37 10.41 -27.06
N SER A 372 2.99 11.43 -27.64
CA SER A 372 2.87 12.82 -27.18
C SER A 372 1.43 13.32 -27.26
N ASP A 373 0.70 13.03 -28.34
CA ASP A 373 -0.71 13.42 -28.47
C ASP A 373 -1.60 12.70 -27.47
N ASN A 374 -1.40 11.40 -27.27
CA ASN A 374 -2.16 10.63 -26.28
C ASN A 374 -1.93 11.17 -24.86
N ILE A 375 -0.66 11.41 -24.48
CA ILE A 375 -0.30 12.01 -23.19
C ILE A 375 -0.96 13.39 -23.05
N ARG A 376 -0.85 14.26 -24.06
CA ARG A 376 -1.46 15.60 -24.04
C ARG A 376 -2.96 15.55 -23.81
N HIS A 377 -3.67 14.69 -24.54
CA HIS A 377 -5.12 14.56 -24.40
C HIS A 377 -5.52 14.08 -23.01
N ILE A 378 -4.80 13.10 -22.45
CA ILE A 378 -5.06 12.60 -21.10
C ILE A 378 -4.83 13.68 -20.04
N LEU A 379 -3.71 14.41 -20.12
CA LEU A 379 -3.41 15.45 -19.14
C LEU A 379 -4.41 16.61 -19.18
N LEU A 380 -4.90 16.98 -20.38
CA LEU A 380 -5.95 18.00 -20.54
C LEU A 380 -7.31 17.55 -20.01
N ASP A 381 -7.70 16.30 -20.26
CA ASP A 381 -8.94 15.73 -19.74
C ASP A 381 -8.86 15.67 -18.20
N LEU A 382 -7.74 15.16 -17.67
CA LEU A 382 -7.49 15.09 -16.23
C LEU A 382 -7.49 16.44 -15.54
N TYR A 383 -6.93 17.46 -16.17
CA TYR A 383 -7.01 18.83 -15.67
C TYR A 383 -8.46 19.29 -15.48
N LYS A 384 -9.32 19.07 -16.48
CA LYS A 384 -10.74 19.46 -16.40
C LYS A 384 -11.48 18.65 -15.34
N ASP A 385 -11.21 17.36 -15.31
CA ASP A 385 -11.83 16.39 -14.40
C ASP A 385 -11.48 16.71 -12.94
N LEU A 386 -10.20 16.95 -12.62
CA LEU A 386 -9.76 17.33 -11.28
C LEU A 386 -10.27 18.71 -10.85
N ASN A 387 -10.36 19.67 -11.76
CA ASN A 387 -10.97 20.96 -11.47
C ASN A 387 -12.48 20.83 -11.17
N HIS A 388 -13.19 19.94 -11.86
CA HIS A 388 -14.61 19.68 -11.59
C HIS A 388 -14.80 18.96 -10.23
N ILE A 389 -13.94 17.99 -9.90
CA ILE A 389 -13.90 17.35 -8.58
C ILE A 389 -13.66 18.38 -7.49
N GLN A 390 -12.68 19.27 -7.66
CA GLN A 390 -12.37 20.32 -6.70
C GLN A 390 -13.60 21.16 -6.37
N ILE A 391 -14.29 21.67 -7.40
CA ILE A 391 -15.49 22.51 -7.24
C ILE A 391 -16.62 21.74 -6.53
N GLY A 392 -16.79 20.46 -6.85
CA GLY A 392 -17.79 19.60 -6.20
C GLY A 392 -17.49 19.35 -4.72
N LEU A 393 -16.24 19.02 -4.42
CA LEU A 393 -15.77 18.66 -3.09
C LEU A 393 -15.67 19.85 -2.13
N GLU A 394 -15.33 21.06 -2.61
CA GLU A 394 -15.30 22.28 -1.79
C GLU A 394 -16.62 22.60 -1.10
N ARG A 395 -17.75 22.14 -1.67
CA ARG A 395 -19.11 22.38 -1.12
C ARG A 395 -19.52 21.33 -0.09
N PHE A 396 -18.84 20.20 -0.05
CA PHE A 396 -19.21 19.06 0.79
C PHE A 396 -19.07 19.31 2.31
N PRO A 397 -18.01 19.99 2.80
CA PRO A 397 -17.91 20.50 4.17
C PRO A 397 -19.17 21.18 4.70
N ILE A 398 -19.73 22.10 3.91
CA ILE A 398 -20.95 22.86 4.26
C ILE A 398 -22.15 21.92 4.36
N HIS A 399 -22.20 20.90 3.51
CA HIS A 399 -23.24 19.89 3.52
C HIS A 399 -23.21 19.04 4.79
N LEU A 400 -22.04 18.55 5.19
CA LEU A 400 -21.86 17.79 6.43
C LEU A 400 -22.22 18.62 7.67
N LYS A 401 -21.82 19.90 7.69
CA LYS A 401 -22.20 20.85 8.74
C LYS A 401 -23.72 21.04 8.85
N THR A 402 -24.40 21.13 7.71
CA THR A 402 -25.86 21.27 7.66
C THR A 402 -26.56 20.02 8.20
N ILE A 403 -26.04 18.82 7.88
CA ILE A 403 -26.54 17.55 8.41
C ILE A 403 -26.39 17.47 9.93
N LEU A 404 -25.20 17.80 10.46
CA LEU A 404 -24.97 17.79 11.91
C LEU A 404 -25.86 18.79 12.64
N LEU A 405 -26.05 19.98 12.07
CA LEU A 405 -26.91 21.01 12.65
C LEU A 405 -28.39 20.59 12.66
N LEU A 406 -28.86 19.93 11.59
CA LEU A 406 -30.21 19.37 11.52
C LEU A 406 -30.44 18.29 12.58
N ILE A 407 -29.46 17.42 12.81
CA ILE A 407 -29.57 16.36 13.83
C ILE A 407 -29.51 16.96 15.26
N LYS A 408 -28.68 17.99 15.48
CA LYS A 408 -28.55 18.67 16.77
C LYS A 408 -29.80 19.47 17.13
N LYS A 409 -30.29 20.30 16.23
CA LYS A 409 -31.31 21.32 16.51
C LYS A 409 -32.66 21.05 15.88
N GLY A 410 -32.75 20.18 14.87
CA GLY A 410 -34.01 19.84 14.22
C GLY A 410 -34.97 19.07 15.13
N ASN A 411 -36.26 19.33 14.94
CA ASN A 411 -37.31 18.45 15.48
C ASN A 411 -37.43 17.16 14.63
N ASN A 412 -38.11 16.15 15.15
CA ASN A 412 -38.21 14.84 14.49
C ASN A 412 -38.85 14.92 13.09
N ASP A 413 -39.81 15.82 12.89
CA ASP A 413 -40.44 16.06 11.59
C ASP A 413 -39.44 16.65 10.58
N SER A 414 -38.65 17.64 10.98
CA SER A 414 -37.61 18.24 10.13
C SER A 414 -36.52 17.24 9.80
N ILE A 415 -36.09 16.44 10.77
CA ILE A 415 -35.10 15.39 10.55
C ILE A 415 -35.62 14.38 9.53
N SER A 416 -36.84 13.85 9.71
CA SER A 416 -37.41 12.85 8.79
C SER A 416 -37.64 13.39 7.37
N ILE A 417 -37.93 14.68 7.20
CA ILE A 417 -38.18 15.30 5.89
C ILE A 417 -36.90 15.71 5.16
N TYR A 418 -35.95 16.35 5.87
CA TYR A 418 -34.80 17.01 5.23
C TYR A 418 -33.53 16.15 5.23
N LEU A 419 -33.33 15.29 6.24
CA LEU A 419 -32.10 14.49 6.34
C LEU A 419 -31.91 13.53 5.16
N PRO A 420 -32.93 12.77 4.69
CA PRO A 420 -32.77 11.91 3.51
C PRO A 420 -32.41 12.69 2.24
N LYS A 421 -32.93 13.92 2.10
CA LYS A 421 -32.65 14.79 0.94
C LYS A 421 -31.20 15.29 0.96
N LEU A 422 -30.72 15.72 2.11
CA LEU A 422 -29.34 16.18 2.29
C LEU A 422 -28.33 15.02 2.09
N LEU A 423 -28.64 13.83 2.60
CA LEU A 423 -27.80 12.65 2.39
C LEU A 423 -27.73 12.26 0.91
N LYS A 424 -28.87 12.21 0.22
CA LYS A 424 -28.91 11.91 -1.22
C LYS A 424 -28.19 12.95 -2.06
N LYS A 425 -28.23 14.22 -1.67
CA LYS A 425 -27.48 15.28 -2.35
C LYS A 425 -25.97 15.15 -2.10
N GLY A 426 -25.56 14.79 -0.88
CA GLY A 426 -24.18 14.41 -0.57
C GLY A 426 -23.71 13.23 -1.41
N GLU A 427 -24.48 12.13 -1.43
CA GLU A 427 -24.24 10.95 -2.25
C GLU A 427 -24.05 11.29 -3.72
N ASN A 428 -24.88 12.18 -4.29
CA ASN A 428 -24.75 12.60 -5.69
C ASN A 428 -23.43 13.34 -5.98
N ILE A 429 -23.05 14.33 -5.15
CA ILE A 429 -21.78 15.09 -5.30
C ILE A 429 -20.59 14.13 -5.32
N VAL A 430 -20.67 13.15 -4.43
CA VAL A 430 -19.66 12.15 -4.16
C VAL A 430 -19.55 11.11 -5.28
N ASN A 431 -20.68 10.56 -5.74
CA ASN A 431 -20.74 9.62 -6.86
C ASN A 431 -20.32 10.28 -8.18
N GLU A 432 -20.67 11.54 -8.39
CA GLU A 432 -20.18 12.33 -9.53
C GLU A 432 -18.66 12.46 -9.48
N SER A 433 -18.09 12.80 -8.32
CA SER A 433 -16.64 12.91 -8.12
C SER A 433 -15.90 11.57 -8.37
N LEU A 434 -16.47 10.45 -7.92
CA LEU A 434 -15.90 9.12 -8.18
C LEU A 434 -15.96 8.71 -9.64
N PHE A 435 -17.09 9.00 -10.30
CA PHE A 435 -17.24 8.72 -11.72
C PHE A 435 -16.14 9.43 -12.51
N ILE A 436 -15.88 10.70 -12.18
CA ILE A 436 -14.81 11.50 -12.78
C ILE A 436 -13.43 10.91 -12.47
N LEU A 437 -13.15 10.44 -11.25
CA LEU A 437 -11.86 9.83 -10.89
C LEU A 437 -11.61 8.46 -11.56
N LYS A 438 -12.67 7.70 -11.87
CA LYS A 438 -12.55 6.36 -12.48
C LYS A 438 -12.37 6.39 -14.00
N ASN A 439 -12.93 7.41 -14.68
CA ASN A 439 -12.91 7.53 -16.14
C ASN A 439 -11.51 7.56 -16.79
N PRO A 440 -10.49 8.23 -16.22
CA PRO A 440 -9.17 8.35 -16.83
C PRO A 440 -8.39 7.03 -16.88
N LYS A 441 -8.73 6.06 -16.01
CA LYS A 441 -7.96 4.82 -15.81
C LYS A 441 -7.73 4.05 -17.11
N ILE A 442 -8.75 3.91 -17.94
CA ILE A 442 -8.66 3.18 -19.22
C ILE A 442 -7.66 3.87 -20.16
N LYS A 443 -7.72 5.21 -20.25
CA LYS A 443 -6.82 5.97 -21.12
C LYS A 443 -5.38 5.97 -20.61
N ILE A 444 -5.19 6.04 -19.29
CA ILE A 444 -3.86 6.00 -18.66
C ILE A 444 -3.20 4.63 -18.89
N GLU A 445 -3.94 3.54 -18.72
CA GLU A 445 -3.45 2.17 -18.98
C GLU A 445 -3.10 1.98 -20.46
N GLN A 446 -3.90 2.52 -21.40
CA GLN A 446 -3.57 2.46 -22.83
C GLN A 446 -2.23 3.13 -23.19
N VAL A 447 -1.86 4.24 -22.54
CA VAL A 447 -0.55 4.87 -22.75
C VAL A 447 0.57 4.07 -22.10
N LYS A 448 0.31 3.47 -20.94
CA LYS A 448 1.27 2.58 -20.28
C LYS A 448 1.57 1.36 -21.14
N ASP A 449 0.54 0.72 -21.69
CA ASP A 449 0.67 -0.39 -22.62
C ASP A 449 1.45 0.01 -23.88
N LEU A 450 1.16 1.20 -24.44
CA LEU A 450 1.91 1.77 -25.56
C LEU A 450 3.39 1.98 -25.21
N LEU A 451 3.71 2.49 -24.02
CA LEU A 451 5.09 2.69 -23.55
C LEU A 451 5.84 1.37 -23.34
N ILE A 452 5.15 0.34 -22.83
CA ILE A 452 5.72 -1.01 -22.67
C ILE A 452 6.04 -1.61 -24.05
N GLU A 453 5.08 -1.57 -24.97
CA GLU A 453 5.25 -2.05 -26.34
C GLU A 453 6.41 -1.30 -27.03
N LEU A 454 6.43 0.03 -26.95
CA LEU A 454 7.47 0.87 -27.52
C LEU A 454 8.87 0.55 -26.95
N ASN A 455 9.00 0.42 -25.63
CA ASN A 455 10.30 0.13 -25.01
C ASN A 455 10.84 -1.25 -25.42
N SER A 456 9.96 -2.25 -25.55
CA SER A 456 10.35 -3.60 -26.00
C SER A 456 10.85 -3.61 -27.44
N LEU A 457 10.19 -2.89 -28.35
CA LEU A 457 10.58 -2.82 -29.76
C LEU A 457 11.89 -2.05 -29.96
N ILE A 458 12.08 -0.93 -29.26
CA ILE A 458 13.28 -0.10 -29.41
C ILE A 458 14.53 -0.78 -28.90
N SER A 459 14.43 -1.49 -27.77
CA SER A 459 15.52 -2.30 -27.23
C SER A 459 16.01 -3.37 -28.21
N ASN A 460 15.15 -3.79 -29.13
CA ASN A 460 15.51 -4.72 -30.19
C ASN A 460 16.12 -3.99 -31.40
N VAL A 461 15.57 -2.84 -31.82
CA VAL A 461 15.86 -2.22 -33.12
C VAL A 461 17.12 -1.36 -33.14
N THR A 462 17.44 -0.64 -32.06
CA THR A 462 18.56 0.32 -32.06
C THR A 462 19.56 0.03 -30.93
N PRO A 463 20.88 0.06 -31.22
CA PRO A 463 21.91 -0.02 -30.18
C PRO A 463 22.15 1.33 -29.48
N ASP A 464 21.50 2.42 -29.93
CA ASP A 464 21.63 3.73 -29.30
C ASP A 464 20.86 3.76 -27.98
N ILE A 465 21.62 3.52 -26.90
CA ILE A 465 21.16 3.48 -25.51
C ILE A 465 20.41 4.76 -25.10
N SER A 466 20.64 5.89 -25.77
CA SER A 466 19.98 7.16 -25.42
C SER A 466 18.46 7.12 -25.61
N PHE A 467 17.95 6.42 -26.63
CA PHE A 467 16.51 6.27 -26.85
C PHE A 467 15.87 5.37 -25.79
N THR A 468 16.50 4.24 -25.48
CA THR A 468 16.02 3.29 -24.47
C THR A 468 15.96 3.93 -23.09
N LEU A 469 16.99 4.68 -22.70
CA LEU A 469 17.01 5.39 -21.41
C LEU A 469 15.90 6.44 -21.32
N GLN A 470 15.71 7.27 -22.34
CA GLN A 470 14.68 8.31 -22.31
C GLN A 470 13.26 7.74 -22.30
N ILE A 471 13.02 6.62 -22.96
CA ILE A 471 11.71 5.95 -22.94
C ILE A 471 11.45 5.30 -21.58
N GLU A 472 12.47 4.71 -20.96
CA GLU A 472 12.34 4.18 -19.60
C GLU A 472 12.10 5.31 -18.58
N ASP A 473 12.71 6.48 -18.76
CA ASP A 473 12.45 7.67 -17.95
C ASP A 473 10.97 8.12 -18.08
N VAL A 474 10.46 8.27 -19.31
CA VAL A 474 9.04 8.59 -19.57
C VAL A 474 8.10 7.55 -18.96
N LYS A 475 8.40 6.26 -19.13
CA LYS A 475 7.63 5.15 -18.57
C LYS A 475 7.62 5.13 -17.04
N THR A 476 8.76 5.43 -16.42
CA THR A 476 8.87 5.52 -14.96
C THR A 476 7.99 6.63 -14.43
N GLN A 477 8.07 7.83 -15.03
CA GLN A 477 7.22 8.95 -14.60
C GLN A 477 5.74 8.70 -14.89
N TRP A 478 5.40 8.07 -16.02
CA TRP A 478 4.01 7.69 -16.33
C TRP A 478 3.45 6.66 -15.34
N THR A 479 4.30 5.75 -14.85
CA THR A 479 3.89 4.75 -13.84
C THR A 479 3.60 5.42 -12.50
N LEU A 480 4.47 6.32 -12.04
CA LEU A 480 4.23 7.13 -10.84
C LEU A 480 2.94 7.95 -10.95
N PHE A 481 2.70 8.53 -12.12
CA PHE A 481 1.48 9.26 -12.43
C PHE A 481 0.24 8.35 -12.39
N HIS A 482 0.30 7.18 -13.01
CA HIS A 482 -0.78 6.18 -12.98
C HIS A 482 -1.12 5.75 -11.54
N ASP A 483 -0.09 5.51 -10.73
CA ASP A 483 -0.24 5.04 -9.36
C ASP A 483 -0.91 6.11 -8.49
N LEU A 484 -0.56 7.40 -8.66
CA LEU A 484 -1.26 8.51 -8.01
C LEU A 484 -2.76 8.47 -8.25
N PHE A 485 -3.20 8.40 -9.51
CA PHE A 485 -4.64 8.43 -9.84
C PHE A 485 -5.36 7.19 -9.32
N THR A 486 -4.70 6.05 -9.36
CA THR A 486 -5.24 4.81 -8.79
C THR A 486 -5.44 4.95 -7.28
N GLN A 487 -4.45 5.49 -6.56
CA GLN A 487 -4.52 5.70 -5.13
C GLN A 487 -5.58 6.77 -4.75
N LEU A 488 -5.63 7.89 -5.47
CA LEU A 488 -6.66 8.92 -5.27
C LEU A 488 -8.08 8.35 -5.47
N SER A 489 -8.29 7.54 -6.52
CA SER A 489 -9.58 6.90 -6.77
C SER A 489 -9.95 5.92 -5.66
N ILE A 490 -9.00 5.13 -5.16
CA ILE A 490 -9.23 4.17 -4.08
C ILE A 490 -9.57 4.89 -2.78
N GLN A 491 -8.82 5.95 -2.44
CA GLN A 491 -9.04 6.71 -1.22
C GLN A 491 -10.38 7.46 -1.24
N ALA A 492 -10.71 8.09 -2.37
CA ALA A 492 -12.02 8.67 -2.56
C ALA A 492 -13.12 7.60 -2.37
N GLU A 493 -13.01 6.46 -3.06
CA GLU A 493 -14.01 5.39 -3.00
C GLU A 493 -14.18 4.85 -1.59
N ASN A 494 -13.08 4.70 -0.86
CA ASN A 494 -13.10 4.26 0.53
C ASN A 494 -13.81 5.26 1.44
N ALA A 495 -13.41 6.53 1.42
CA ALA A 495 -14.03 7.57 2.26
C ALA A 495 -15.52 7.72 1.97
N ILE A 496 -15.92 7.49 0.73
CA ILE A 496 -17.29 7.61 0.25
C ILE A 496 -18.14 6.43 0.69
N ASN A 497 -17.64 5.21 0.49
CA ASN A 497 -18.32 4.02 0.97
C ASN A 497 -18.45 4.03 2.49
N ASP A 498 -17.43 4.54 3.19
CA ASP A 498 -17.48 4.71 4.65
C ASP A 498 -18.49 5.77 5.06
N PHE A 499 -18.56 6.90 4.36
CA PHE A 499 -19.61 7.91 4.55
C PHE A 499 -21.00 7.32 4.37
N LEU A 500 -21.28 6.70 3.21
CA LEU A 500 -22.61 6.21 2.86
C LEU A 500 -23.07 5.05 3.74
N LEU A 501 -22.21 4.06 4.00
CA LEU A 501 -22.59 2.90 4.81
C LEU A 501 -22.81 3.30 6.28
N GLN A 502 -21.93 4.11 6.85
CA GLN A 502 -22.00 4.45 8.27
C GLN A 502 -23.07 5.50 8.56
N PHE A 503 -23.26 6.50 7.69
CA PHE A 503 -24.36 7.46 7.87
C PHE A 503 -25.73 6.81 7.66
N ASN A 504 -25.90 5.95 6.65
CA ASN A 504 -27.18 5.26 6.45
C ASN A 504 -27.47 4.29 7.61
N TRP A 505 -26.45 3.60 8.13
CA TRP A 505 -26.61 2.76 9.30
C TRP A 505 -27.01 3.57 10.55
N ILE A 506 -26.29 4.66 10.87
CA ILE A 506 -26.64 5.54 12.01
C ILE A 506 -28.06 6.10 11.84
N LEU A 507 -28.48 6.42 10.62
CA LEU A 507 -29.82 6.92 10.29
C LEU A 507 -30.91 5.87 10.56
N GLU A 508 -30.72 4.64 10.10
CA GLU A 508 -31.64 3.54 10.34
C GLU A 508 -31.84 3.31 11.84
N GLN A 509 -30.76 3.39 12.62
CA GLN A 509 -30.81 3.27 14.07
C GLN A 509 -31.49 4.49 14.74
N PHE A 510 -31.23 5.72 14.25
CA PHE A 510 -31.87 6.94 14.78
C PHE A 510 -33.39 6.92 14.62
N ILE A 511 -33.88 6.44 13.46
CA ILE A 511 -35.30 6.36 13.14
C ILE A 511 -35.97 5.21 13.90
N GLN A 512 -35.33 4.05 14.01
CA GLN A 512 -35.90 2.87 14.67
C GLN A 512 -36.01 3.04 16.19
N LEU A 513 -35.05 3.71 16.80
CA LEU A 513 -34.94 3.71 18.24
C LEU A 513 -35.73 4.84 18.95
N ASN A 514 -36.20 5.87 18.23
CA ASN A 514 -36.98 7.00 18.76
C ASN A 514 -36.33 7.69 19.98
N ILE A 515 -35.02 7.95 19.92
CA ILE A 515 -34.23 8.28 21.11
C ILE A 515 -33.81 9.76 21.15
N ASN A 516 -34.64 10.58 21.78
CA ASN A 516 -34.22 11.90 22.25
C ASN A 516 -33.09 11.83 23.31
N ASN A 517 -32.97 10.72 24.05
CA ASN A 517 -32.01 10.53 25.14
C ASN A 517 -30.55 10.28 24.72
N TYR A 518 -30.27 9.99 23.44
CA TYR A 518 -28.91 9.70 22.95
C TYR A 518 -28.50 10.66 21.82
N ARG A 519 -29.25 11.75 21.62
CA ARG A 519 -28.99 12.74 20.58
C ARG A 519 -27.56 13.29 20.68
N ASP A 520 -27.10 13.62 21.88
CA ASP A 520 -25.74 14.14 22.11
C ASP A 520 -24.64 13.10 21.81
N LEU A 521 -24.87 11.85 22.20
CA LEU A 521 -23.97 10.74 21.87
C LEU A 521 -23.86 10.58 20.34
N ILE A 522 -24.99 10.60 19.63
CA ILE A 522 -25.04 10.45 18.17
C ILE A 522 -24.38 11.62 17.46
N ILE A 523 -24.55 12.85 17.96
CA ILE A 523 -23.88 14.04 17.41
C ILE A 523 -22.37 13.93 17.58
N ASN A 524 -21.90 13.51 18.75
CA ASN A 524 -20.47 13.33 19.00
C ASN A 524 -19.88 12.25 18.08
N LEU A 525 -20.60 11.15 17.88
CA LEU A 525 -20.20 10.08 16.95
C LEU A 525 -20.17 10.56 15.50
N LEU A 526 -21.20 11.26 15.04
CA LEU A 526 -21.26 11.78 13.68
C LEU A 526 -20.21 12.88 13.45
N LYS A 527 -19.94 13.72 14.45
CA LYS A 527 -18.93 14.78 14.37
C LYS A 527 -17.54 14.22 14.06
N LEU A 528 -17.13 13.17 14.76
CA LEU A 528 -15.82 12.54 14.54
C LEU A 528 -15.71 11.95 13.12
N LYS A 529 -16.78 11.33 12.62
CA LYS A 529 -16.85 10.83 11.24
C LYS A 529 -16.81 11.95 10.20
N VAL A 530 -17.56 13.02 10.43
CA VAL A 530 -17.56 14.18 9.56
C VAL A 530 -16.16 14.80 9.44
N ILE A 531 -15.40 14.86 10.54
CA ILE A 531 -14.03 15.36 10.53
C ILE A 531 -13.10 14.48 9.68
N GLU A 532 -13.25 13.15 9.76
CA GLU A 532 -12.48 12.22 8.95
C GLU A 532 -12.83 12.34 7.45
N ILE A 533 -14.12 12.40 7.12
CA ILE A 533 -14.57 12.56 5.73
C ILE A 533 -14.08 13.89 5.16
N GLU A 534 -14.23 14.98 5.92
CA GLU A 534 -13.67 16.27 5.53
C GLU A 534 -12.15 16.16 5.33
N ARG A 535 -11.41 15.45 6.19
CA ARG A 535 -9.95 15.29 6.04
C ARG A 535 -9.61 14.66 4.68
N THR A 536 -10.29 13.59 4.28
CA THR A 536 -10.03 12.96 2.97
C THR A 536 -10.43 13.89 1.83
N ILE A 537 -11.54 14.61 1.97
CA ILE A 537 -12.01 15.58 0.98
C ILE A 537 -11.00 16.72 0.79
N ASP A 538 -10.45 17.27 1.85
CA ASP A 538 -9.42 18.32 1.74
C ASP A 538 -8.12 17.78 1.16
N LEU A 539 -7.75 16.54 1.46
CA LEU A 539 -6.60 15.91 0.82
C LEU A 539 -6.80 15.84 -0.70
N LEU A 540 -7.97 15.34 -1.15
CA LEU A 540 -8.34 15.28 -2.55
C LEU A 540 -8.37 16.67 -3.20
N THR A 541 -8.98 17.67 -2.54
CA THR A 541 -9.04 19.07 -2.99
C THR A 541 -7.64 19.66 -3.14
N ILE A 542 -6.75 19.46 -2.16
CA ILE A 542 -5.40 20.03 -2.17
C ILE A 542 -4.53 19.38 -3.24
N ILE A 543 -4.61 18.07 -3.41
CA ILE A 543 -3.86 17.38 -4.48
C ILE A 543 -4.38 17.81 -5.86
N SER A 544 -5.71 17.86 -6.03
CA SER A 544 -6.34 18.32 -7.27
C SER A 544 -5.92 19.75 -7.61
N GLN A 545 -5.99 20.68 -6.64
CA GLN A 545 -5.55 22.06 -6.83
C GLN A 545 -4.06 22.16 -7.17
N THR A 546 -3.20 21.41 -6.46
CA THR A 546 -1.75 21.45 -6.72
C THR A 546 -1.44 20.92 -8.12
N TYR A 547 -2.14 19.87 -8.55
CA TYR A 547 -2.02 19.34 -9.89
C TYR A 547 -2.50 20.34 -10.96
N VAL A 548 -3.64 20.98 -10.74
CA VAL A 548 -4.21 22.03 -11.60
C VAL A 548 -3.23 23.19 -11.75
N ASP A 549 -2.68 23.68 -10.64
CA ASP A 549 -1.70 24.78 -10.60
C ASP A 549 -0.45 24.43 -11.43
N ILE A 550 0.12 23.24 -11.24
CA ILE A 550 1.33 22.79 -11.95
C ILE A 550 1.06 22.51 -13.43
N SER A 551 -0.10 21.93 -13.75
CA SER A 551 -0.47 21.61 -15.12
C SER A 551 -0.72 22.87 -15.94
N LEU A 552 -1.36 23.89 -15.35
CA LEU A 552 -1.56 25.21 -15.96
C LEU A 552 -0.24 25.95 -16.15
N GLU A 553 0.59 25.99 -15.11
CA GLU A 553 1.81 26.79 -15.12
C GLU A 553 2.91 26.20 -16.01
N TYR A 554 2.88 24.89 -16.30
CA TYR A 554 4.04 24.24 -16.93
C TYR A 554 3.72 23.13 -17.93
N ALA A 555 3.00 22.09 -17.51
CA ALA A 555 2.85 20.89 -18.33
C ALA A 555 2.12 21.18 -19.65
N ASN A 556 1.06 21.98 -19.61
CA ASN A 556 0.28 22.31 -20.80
C ASN A 556 1.09 23.14 -21.81
N GLU A 557 1.78 24.19 -21.36
CA GLU A 557 2.60 25.02 -22.26
C GLU A 557 3.74 24.22 -22.90
N LYS A 558 4.40 23.37 -22.11
CA LYS A 558 5.53 22.56 -22.59
C LYS A 558 5.07 21.48 -23.57
N ILE A 559 3.98 20.79 -23.30
CA ILE A 559 3.47 19.72 -24.17
C ILE A 559 2.87 20.29 -25.47
N ILE A 560 2.29 21.50 -25.44
CA ILE A 560 1.83 22.20 -26.65
C ILE A 560 3.02 22.54 -27.58
N SER A 561 4.21 22.76 -27.04
CA SER A 561 5.40 23.08 -27.84
C SER A 561 6.02 21.87 -28.57
N ASN A 562 5.58 20.64 -28.27
CA ASN A 562 6.20 19.38 -28.72
C ASN A 562 6.24 19.24 -30.24
N THR A 563 5.23 19.74 -30.95
CA THR A 563 5.11 19.68 -32.40
C THR A 563 6.27 20.40 -33.11
N HIS A 564 6.81 21.46 -32.51
CA HIS A 564 7.96 22.19 -33.06
C HIS A 564 9.29 21.47 -32.84
N LEU A 565 9.40 20.66 -31.78
CA LEU A 565 10.63 19.94 -31.43
C LEU A 565 10.97 18.82 -32.43
N ILE A 566 9.94 18.19 -33.00
CA ILE A 566 10.11 17.14 -34.02
C ILE A 566 10.64 17.69 -35.35
N SER A 567 10.47 18.99 -35.62
CA SER A 567 10.89 19.64 -36.87
C SER A 567 12.32 20.21 -36.84
N ILE A 568 13.05 20.12 -35.72
CA ILE A 568 14.40 20.68 -35.60
C ILE A 568 15.38 19.91 -36.48
N SER A 569 15.98 20.59 -37.46
CA SER A 569 16.94 20.00 -38.40
C SER A 569 18.40 20.15 -37.95
N ASP A 570 18.74 21.22 -37.23
CA ASP A 570 20.11 21.53 -36.81
C ASP A 570 20.56 20.73 -35.56
N GLU A 571 21.76 20.15 -35.61
CA GLU A 571 22.30 19.32 -34.52
C GLU A 571 22.75 20.12 -33.30
N GLN A 572 23.21 21.35 -33.51
CA GLN A 572 23.67 22.21 -32.42
C GLN A 572 22.48 22.79 -31.65
N GLU A 573 21.42 23.18 -32.38
CA GLU A 573 20.12 23.55 -31.83
C GLU A 573 19.52 22.40 -31.00
N ARG A 574 19.51 21.15 -31.51
CA ARG A 574 19.06 19.98 -30.73
C ARG A 574 19.83 19.83 -29.41
N LYS A 575 21.15 19.95 -29.44
CA LYS A 575 22.00 19.80 -28.24
C LYS A 575 21.75 20.90 -27.22
N GLU A 576 21.61 22.16 -27.66
CA GLU A 576 21.30 23.27 -26.74
C GLU A 576 19.89 23.15 -26.16
N ILE A 577 18.90 22.70 -26.93
CA ILE A 577 17.54 22.46 -26.44
C ILE A 577 17.50 21.31 -25.43
N ILE A 578 18.15 20.18 -25.69
CA ILE A 578 18.25 19.06 -24.72
C ILE A 578 18.93 19.53 -23.44
N LYS A 579 20.02 20.29 -23.58
CA LYS A 579 20.77 20.86 -22.47
C LYS A 579 19.87 21.80 -21.65
N GLN A 580 19.13 22.69 -22.31
CA GLN A 580 18.17 23.60 -21.68
C GLN A 580 17.12 22.83 -20.87
N TYR A 581 16.45 21.83 -21.47
CA TYR A 581 15.45 21.03 -20.76
C TYR A 581 16.03 20.27 -19.56
N ARG A 582 17.28 19.79 -19.65
CA ARG A 582 17.98 19.17 -18.52
C ARG A 582 18.34 20.16 -17.41
N TYR A 583 18.73 21.38 -17.76
CA TYR A 583 19.01 22.44 -16.77
C TYR A 583 17.74 23.00 -16.13
N GLU A 584 16.63 23.08 -16.86
CA GLU A 584 15.34 23.56 -16.36
C GLU A 584 14.69 22.58 -15.37
N LEU A 585 14.96 21.27 -15.49
CA LEU A 585 14.40 20.23 -14.61
C LEU A 585 14.62 20.51 -13.12
N GLN A 586 15.84 20.83 -12.71
CA GLN A 586 16.19 20.99 -11.30
C GLN A 586 15.50 22.20 -10.62
N PRO A 587 15.57 23.43 -11.13
CA PRO A 587 14.91 24.58 -10.50
C PRO A 587 13.38 24.45 -10.50
N ILE A 588 12.80 23.80 -11.52
CA ILE A 588 11.35 23.61 -11.64
C ILE A 588 10.87 22.53 -10.69
N ALA A 589 11.59 21.41 -10.58
CA ALA A 589 11.30 20.38 -9.58
C ALA A 589 11.38 20.97 -8.16
N VAL A 590 12.37 21.83 -7.87
CA VAL A 590 12.45 22.53 -6.58
C VAL A 590 11.27 23.47 -6.35
N LYS A 591 10.84 24.21 -7.38
CA LYS A 591 9.68 25.11 -7.29
C LYS A 591 8.40 24.33 -6.98
N PHE A 592 8.16 23.22 -7.67
CA PHE A 592 6.96 22.40 -7.46
C PHE A 592 7.00 21.60 -6.17
N ALA A 593 8.17 21.11 -5.75
CA ALA A 593 8.33 20.51 -4.43
C ALA A 593 8.00 21.51 -3.32
N ARG A 594 8.41 22.78 -3.46
CA ARG A 594 8.04 23.85 -2.51
C ARG A 594 6.54 24.14 -2.49
N LEU A 595 5.91 24.17 -3.67
CA LEU A 595 4.46 24.37 -3.77
C LEU A 595 3.72 23.22 -3.10
N ALA A 596 4.09 21.97 -3.41
CA ALA A 596 3.52 20.78 -2.78
C ALA A 596 3.73 20.81 -1.26
N LEU A 597 4.94 21.11 -0.76
CA LEU A 597 5.20 21.23 0.67
C LEU A 597 4.38 22.35 1.34
N THR A 598 4.19 23.49 0.67
CA THR A 598 3.37 24.60 1.18
C THR A 598 1.92 24.15 1.36
N ARG A 599 1.37 23.51 0.33
CA ARG A 599 0.03 22.93 0.32
C ARG A 599 -0.16 21.80 1.33
N HIS A 600 0.88 20.99 1.56
CA HIS A 600 0.91 20.00 2.64
C HIS A 600 0.78 20.67 4.02
N ASN A 601 1.51 21.75 4.25
CA ASN A 601 1.45 22.48 5.51
C ASN A 601 0.08 23.16 5.71
N GLU A 602 -0.51 23.71 4.63
CA GLU A 602 -1.89 24.23 4.64
C GLU A 602 -2.90 23.14 5.03
N PHE A 603 -2.76 21.94 4.48
CA PHE A 603 -3.58 20.77 4.84
C PHE A 603 -3.49 20.45 6.33
N LEU A 604 -2.27 20.32 6.88
CA LEU A 604 -2.06 20.00 8.29
C LEU A 604 -2.65 21.08 9.21
N GLN A 605 -2.46 22.35 8.87
CA GLN A 605 -3.05 23.46 9.63
C GLN A 605 -4.59 23.46 9.58
N ARG A 606 -5.19 23.13 8.43
CA ARG A 606 -6.65 22.99 8.31
C ARG A 606 -7.17 21.86 9.18
N ILE A 607 -6.49 20.71 9.20
CA ILE A 607 -6.88 19.56 10.04
C ILE A 607 -6.81 19.91 11.52
N GLN A 608 -5.70 20.49 11.98
CA GLN A 608 -5.49 20.80 13.40
C GLN A 608 -6.56 21.74 13.97
N ASN A 609 -7.17 22.58 13.12
CA ASN A 609 -8.20 23.54 13.54
C ASN A 609 -9.64 23.02 13.43
N ARG A 610 -9.89 21.84 12.83
CA ARG A 610 -11.24 21.36 12.48
C ARG A 610 -12.13 21.05 13.66
N GLU A 611 -11.61 20.33 14.65
CA GLU A 611 -12.39 19.96 15.84
C GLU A 611 -12.97 21.18 16.54
N ARG A 612 -12.17 22.24 16.64
CA ARG A 612 -12.57 23.54 17.18
C ARG A 612 -13.58 24.25 16.29
N ILE A 613 -13.34 24.32 14.98
CA ILE A 613 -14.29 24.95 14.02
C ILE A 613 -15.67 24.29 14.09
N TYR A 614 -15.74 22.97 14.27
CA TYR A 614 -17.01 22.25 14.41
C TYR A 614 -17.68 22.46 15.77
N GLU A 615 -16.92 22.52 16.87
CA GLU A 615 -17.46 22.94 18.17
C GLU A 615 -18.10 24.33 18.05
N ASP A 616 -17.32 25.31 17.58
CA ASP A 616 -17.75 26.70 17.47
C ASP A 616 -18.99 26.81 16.58
N PHE A 617 -18.97 26.18 15.40
CA PHE A 617 -20.10 26.19 14.46
C PHE A 617 -21.39 25.59 15.06
N LEU A 618 -21.29 24.43 15.74
CA LEU A 618 -22.47 23.76 16.31
C LEU A 618 -23.02 24.47 17.54
N ASN A 619 -22.20 25.27 18.21
CA ASN A 619 -22.57 25.99 19.43
C ASN A 619 -23.11 27.41 19.11
N GLU A 620 -22.60 28.07 18.06
CA GLU A 620 -22.95 29.45 17.70
C GLU A 620 -24.18 29.59 16.78
N MET A 621 -24.48 28.62 15.91
CA MET A 621 -25.57 28.72 14.92
C MET A 621 -26.96 28.59 15.56
N SER A 622 -27.88 29.51 15.32
CA SER A 622 -29.26 29.47 15.85
C SER A 622 -30.19 28.56 15.02
N GLU A 623 -31.40 28.30 15.51
CA GLU A 623 -32.46 27.58 14.79
C GLU A 623 -32.90 28.34 13.51
N ASN A 624 -32.79 29.67 13.51
CA ASN A 624 -33.05 30.50 12.33
C ASN A 624 -31.98 30.32 11.24
N ASP A 625 -30.73 30.09 11.63
CA ASP A 625 -29.63 29.83 10.69
C ASP A 625 -29.76 28.45 10.03
N LEU A 626 -30.29 27.46 10.76
CA LEU A 626 -30.64 26.15 10.20
C LEU A 626 -31.71 26.28 9.10
N ASN A 627 -32.76 27.07 9.33
CA ASN A 627 -33.82 27.29 8.35
C ASN A 627 -33.30 28.00 7.08
N LEU A 628 -32.37 28.95 7.22
CA LEU A 628 -31.71 29.61 6.09
C LEU A 628 -30.86 28.62 5.28
N LEU A 629 -30.06 27.77 5.94
CA LEU A 629 -29.23 26.75 5.29
C LEU A 629 -30.05 25.67 4.58
N LEU A 630 -31.22 25.30 5.12
CA LEU A 630 -32.17 24.38 4.48
C LEU A 630 -32.87 24.99 3.25
N THR A 631 -32.84 26.33 3.10
CA THR A 631 -33.41 27.03 1.94
C THR A 631 -32.38 27.24 0.83
N ILE A 632 -31.10 27.35 1.18
CA ILE A 632 -29.96 27.50 0.25
C ILE A 632 -29.53 26.15 -0.35
N ASN A 633 -29.66 25.07 0.40
CA ASN A 633 -29.40 23.70 -0.05
C ASN A 633 -30.59 23.07 -0.75
#